data_AF-A0A8H5ESP3-F1
#
_entry.id   AF-A0A8H5ESP3-F1
#
_cell.length_a   1.000
_cell.length_b   1.000
_cell.length_c   1.000
_cell.angle_alpha   90.00
_cell.angle_beta   90.00
_cell.angle_gamma   90.00
#
_symmetry.space_group_name_H-M   'P 1'
#
loop_
_entity.id
_entity.type
_entity.pdbx_description
1 polymer ?
#
loop_
_entity_poly.entity_id
_entity_poly.type
_entity_poly.pdbx_seq_one_letter_code
_entity_poly.pdbx_strand_id
1 'polypeptide(L)'
;MVFRIPSQLETFVPPPFTQRTHPAPWRGQLLVSGMRSSDRGSNQELHVTAVETDGDNRAQYWPDKFNALVLYQQRGVLQQFRTWMETYRPPLPVCTFMPNRLRDSDANTVNQAAFRSLSRLLFEEGVIAIAAWAPNTFSGAGMIIYPSSNSSAVLVGALFFDSPFPNFIPAPPPPISPKSPAHSAHSPHSAVNSPYGQKTISVPSYDDPSISRQGQSISPHRRSNPNSPLVEQPIAQHRQHDPYHFMLAPSGYPEIGQDETAFNNYASSSQNPPFS
;
A
#
# COMPACT_ATOMS: atom_id res chain seq x y z
N MET A 1 -22.46 22.54 41.14
CA MET A 1 -22.18 23.34 39.93
C MET A 1 -22.51 22.46 38.73
N VAL A 2 -23.53 22.83 37.96
CA VAL A 2 -24.03 22.03 36.81
C VAL A 2 -23.43 22.62 35.54
N PHE A 3 -22.54 21.88 34.89
CA PHE A 3 -21.97 22.23 33.59
C PHE A 3 -23.00 21.92 32.51
N ARG A 4 -23.57 22.96 31.87
CA ARG A 4 -24.39 22.83 30.67
C ARG A 4 -23.46 22.96 29.46
N ILE A 5 -23.32 21.89 28.67
CA ILE A 5 -22.57 21.91 27.42
C ILE A 5 -23.42 22.64 26.37
N PRO A 6 -22.91 23.68 25.66
CA PRO A 6 -23.66 24.40 24.63
C PRO A 6 -23.95 23.49 23.42
N SER A 7 -25.23 23.36 23.04
CA SER A 7 -25.73 22.52 21.95
C SER A 7 -25.62 23.16 20.56
N GLN A 8 -24.58 23.95 20.28
CA GLN A 8 -24.48 24.72 19.02
C GLN A 8 -23.71 24.02 17.88
N LEU A 9 -23.44 22.72 17.99
CA LEU A 9 -22.67 21.97 16.97
C LEU A 9 -23.52 21.33 15.86
N GLU A 10 -24.84 21.57 15.81
CA GLU A 10 -25.72 20.90 14.84
C GLU A 10 -25.64 21.45 13.39
N THR A 11 -24.82 22.47 13.11
CA THR A 11 -24.85 23.19 11.81
C THR A 11 -23.59 23.00 10.94
N PHE A 12 -22.89 21.88 11.07
CA PHE A 12 -21.76 21.55 10.18
C PHE A 12 -22.09 20.56 9.06
N VAL A 13 -23.37 20.23 8.86
CA VAL A 13 -23.79 19.53 7.64
C VAL A 13 -23.94 20.58 6.54
N PRO A 14 -23.06 20.63 5.54
CA PRO A 14 -23.22 21.55 4.42
C PRO A 14 -24.59 21.32 3.77
N PRO A 15 -25.32 22.40 3.43
CA PRO A 15 -26.62 22.28 2.78
C PRO A 15 -26.57 21.31 1.59
N PRO A 16 -27.62 20.53 1.31
CA PRO A 16 -27.61 19.50 0.27
C PRO A 16 -27.14 19.99 -1.11
N PHE A 17 -27.35 21.27 -1.43
CA PHE A 17 -26.93 21.88 -2.69
C PHE A 17 -25.42 22.17 -2.80
N THR A 18 -24.67 22.18 -1.69
CA THR A 18 -23.20 22.34 -1.71
C THR A 18 -22.46 21.01 -1.61
N GLN A 19 -23.18 19.88 -1.49
CA GLN A 19 -22.58 18.55 -1.51
C GLN A 19 -22.16 18.21 -2.95
N ARG A 20 -20.90 18.50 -3.29
CA ARG A 20 -20.30 17.98 -4.52
C ARG A 20 -20.27 16.46 -4.42
N THR A 21 -20.77 15.78 -5.45
CA THR A 21 -20.57 14.35 -5.63
C THR A 21 -19.07 14.10 -5.74
N HIS A 22 -18.46 13.69 -4.62
CA HIS A 22 -17.09 13.20 -4.65
C HIS A 22 -17.04 11.99 -5.59
N PRO A 23 -16.05 11.90 -6.49
CA PRO A 23 -15.90 10.74 -7.34
C PRO A 23 -15.77 9.50 -6.45
N ALA A 24 -16.39 8.40 -6.89
CA ALA A 24 -16.24 7.15 -6.19
C ALA A 24 -14.74 6.78 -6.14
N PRO A 25 -14.24 6.31 -4.99
CA PRO A 25 -12.84 5.91 -4.90
C PRO A 25 -12.58 4.74 -5.85
N TRP A 26 -11.41 4.71 -6.47
CA TRP A 26 -11.01 3.59 -7.32
C TRP A 26 -10.87 2.33 -6.48
N ARG A 27 -11.31 1.20 -7.02
CA ARG A 27 -11.23 -0.12 -6.38
C ARG A 27 -10.65 -1.10 -7.37
N GLY A 28 -9.61 -1.81 -6.95
CA GLY A 28 -8.97 -2.80 -7.81
C GLY A 28 -8.02 -3.69 -7.03
N GLN A 29 -7.05 -4.24 -7.75
CA GLN A 29 -6.14 -5.26 -7.26
C GLN A 29 -4.68 -4.86 -7.46
N LEU A 30 -3.84 -5.16 -6.48
CA LEU A 30 -2.39 -5.19 -6.62
C LEU A 30 -1.93 -6.64 -6.61
N LEU A 31 -1.32 -7.09 -7.71
CA LEU A 31 -0.57 -8.34 -7.74
C LEU A 31 0.87 -8.05 -7.41
N VAL A 32 1.26 -8.33 -6.17
CA VAL A 32 2.56 -7.92 -5.62
C VAL A 32 3.55 -9.06 -5.72
N SER A 33 4.60 -8.88 -6.52
CA SER A 33 5.72 -9.80 -6.66
C SER A 33 6.84 -9.42 -5.71
N GLY A 34 7.50 -10.42 -5.12
CA GLY A 34 8.63 -10.20 -4.23
C GLY A 34 8.21 -9.66 -2.87
N MET A 35 7.15 -10.20 -2.26
CA MET A 35 6.90 -9.91 -0.84
C MET A 35 7.85 -10.65 0.12
N ARG A 36 8.60 -11.62 -0.41
CA ARG A 36 9.61 -12.38 0.34
C ARG A 36 10.92 -12.35 -0.41
N SER A 37 12.01 -12.05 0.29
CA SER A 37 13.35 -12.05 -0.29
C SER A 37 13.79 -13.43 -0.79
N SER A 38 13.32 -14.50 -0.12
CA SER A 38 13.61 -15.90 -0.47
C SER A 38 12.80 -16.42 -1.64
N ASP A 39 11.64 -15.84 -1.91
CA ASP A 39 10.73 -16.28 -2.96
C ASP A 39 10.21 -15.07 -3.74
N ARG A 40 11.06 -14.59 -4.65
CA ARG A 40 10.75 -13.44 -5.51
C ARG A 40 9.69 -13.75 -6.56
N GLY A 41 9.45 -15.04 -6.85
CA GLY A 41 8.44 -15.50 -7.81
C GLY A 41 7.04 -15.58 -7.21
N SER A 42 6.92 -15.55 -5.88
CA SER A 42 5.62 -15.49 -5.21
C SER A 42 4.90 -14.19 -5.52
N ASN A 43 3.67 -14.33 -5.99
CA ASN A 43 2.75 -13.22 -6.22
C ASN A 43 1.66 -13.26 -5.17
N GLN A 44 1.44 -12.13 -4.49
CA GLN A 44 0.35 -11.96 -3.54
C GLN A 44 -0.69 -11.00 -4.12
N GLU A 45 -1.93 -11.44 -4.18
CA GLU A 45 -3.04 -10.60 -4.61
C GLU A 45 -3.61 -9.81 -3.42
N LEU A 46 -3.72 -8.49 -3.58
CA LEU A 46 -4.29 -7.58 -2.60
C LEU A 46 -5.45 -6.82 -3.24
N HIS A 47 -6.61 -6.82 -2.58
CA HIS A 47 -7.72 -5.96 -2.97
C HIS A 47 -7.59 -4.62 -2.25
N VAL A 48 -7.56 -3.54 -3.01
CA VAL A 48 -7.30 -2.20 -2.47
C VAL A 48 -8.32 -1.19 -2.99
N THR A 49 -8.49 -0.14 -2.19
CA THR A 49 -9.21 1.07 -2.57
C THR A 49 -8.21 2.21 -2.60
N ALA A 50 -8.23 3.03 -3.65
CA ALA A 50 -7.41 4.23 -3.76
C ALA A 50 -8.27 5.48 -3.70
N VAL A 51 -7.80 6.47 -2.93
CA VAL A 51 -8.37 7.82 -2.88
C VAL A 51 -7.29 8.78 -3.34
N GLU A 52 -7.60 9.56 -4.36
CA GLU A 52 -6.68 10.58 -4.85
C GLU A 52 -6.69 11.79 -3.92
N THR A 53 -5.53 12.36 -3.65
CA THR A 53 -5.38 13.46 -2.69
C THR A 53 -5.04 14.80 -3.34
N ASP A 54 -4.68 14.85 -4.63
CA ASP A 54 -4.13 16.07 -5.27
C ASP A 54 -4.73 16.44 -6.65
N GLY A 55 -6.05 16.26 -6.82
CA GLY A 55 -6.85 17.05 -7.76
C GLY A 55 -6.86 16.68 -9.25
N ASP A 56 -6.07 15.71 -9.73
CA ASP A 56 -6.11 15.21 -11.11
C ASP A 56 -6.89 13.88 -11.20
N ASN A 57 -8.22 13.99 -11.07
CA ASN A 57 -9.16 12.86 -10.99
C ASN A 57 -9.19 11.97 -12.25
N ARG A 58 -8.14 11.18 -12.45
CA ARG A 58 -7.98 10.21 -13.55
C ARG A 58 -8.14 8.77 -13.08
N ALA A 59 -8.57 8.57 -11.84
CA ALA A 59 -8.76 7.26 -11.22
C ALA A 59 -9.70 6.35 -12.04
N GLN A 60 -10.64 6.93 -12.78
CA GLN A 60 -11.54 6.20 -13.70
C GLN A 60 -10.85 5.52 -14.89
N TYR A 61 -9.63 5.94 -15.23
CA TYR A 61 -8.84 5.36 -16.33
C TYR A 61 -7.81 4.33 -15.83
N TRP A 62 -7.72 4.12 -14.52
CA TRP A 62 -6.78 3.17 -13.96
C TRP A 62 -7.22 1.74 -14.28
N PRO A 63 -6.29 0.82 -14.59
CA PRO A 63 -6.63 -0.58 -14.80
C PRO A 63 -7.19 -1.19 -13.52
N ASP A 64 -8.05 -2.20 -13.63
CA ASP A 64 -8.60 -2.93 -12.47
C ASP A 64 -7.53 -3.68 -11.67
N LYS A 65 -6.39 -3.99 -12.30
CA LYS A 65 -5.29 -4.76 -11.72
C LYS A 65 -3.94 -4.15 -12.08
N PHE A 66 -3.12 -3.91 -11.06
CA PHE A 66 -1.72 -3.52 -11.18
C PHE A 66 -0.80 -4.69 -10.87
N ASN A 67 0.27 -4.85 -11.64
CA ASN A 67 1.37 -5.74 -11.29
C ASN A 67 2.45 -4.90 -10.59
N ALA A 68 2.58 -5.08 -9.28
CA ALA A 68 3.51 -4.34 -8.44
C ALA A 68 4.75 -5.19 -8.14
N LEU A 69 5.94 -4.64 -8.36
CA LEU A 69 7.22 -5.30 -8.10
C LEU A 69 7.95 -4.60 -6.96
N VAL A 70 8.27 -5.34 -5.89
CA VAL A 70 9.09 -4.82 -4.77
C VAL A 70 10.57 -4.77 -5.18
N LEU A 71 11.20 -3.61 -5.03
CA LEU A 71 12.58 -3.37 -5.44
C LEU A 71 13.57 -3.56 -4.29
N TYR A 72 14.07 -4.79 -4.11
CA TYR A 72 15.06 -5.10 -3.07
C TYR A 72 16.51 -4.69 -3.39
N GLN A 73 16.83 -4.44 -4.66
CA GLN A 73 18.22 -4.27 -5.09
C GLN A 73 18.88 -2.98 -4.58
N GLN A 74 18.08 -2.02 -4.11
CA GLN A 74 18.54 -0.72 -3.67
C GLN A 74 18.04 -0.44 -2.24
N ARG A 75 18.80 -0.90 -1.24
CA ARG A 75 18.53 -0.50 0.15
C ARG A 75 18.63 1.03 0.27
N GLY A 76 17.65 1.62 0.95
CA GLY A 76 17.57 3.08 1.13
C GLY A 76 16.94 3.83 -0.06
N VAL A 77 16.44 3.13 -1.07
CA VAL A 77 15.72 3.75 -2.20
C VAL A 77 14.50 4.55 -1.72
N LEU A 78 13.85 4.12 -0.63
CA LEU A 78 12.73 4.86 -0.04
C LEU A 78 13.13 6.27 0.42
N GLN A 79 14.29 6.40 1.05
CA GLN A 79 14.78 7.70 1.52
C GLN A 79 15.14 8.61 0.34
N GLN A 80 15.87 8.07 -0.64
CA GLN A 80 16.20 8.80 -1.87
C GLN A 80 14.94 9.28 -2.59
N PHE A 81 13.93 8.42 -2.67
CA PHE A 81 12.64 8.76 -3.28
C PHE A 81 11.90 9.87 -2.54
N ARG A 82 11.87 9.83 -1.20
CA ARG A 82 11.25 10.89 -0.39
C ARG A 82 11.95 12.24 -0.58
N THR A 83 13.28 12.27 -0.48
CA THR A 83 14.06 13.49 -0.72
C THR A 83 13.86 14.01 -2.14
N TRP A 84 13.82 13.11 -3.13
CA TRP A 84 13.55 13.48 -4.51
C TRP A 84 12.16 14.12 -4.68
N MET A 85 11.11 13.55 -4.08
CA MET A 85 9.75 14.11 -4.12
C MET A 85 9.67 15.52 -3.51
N GLU A 86 10.41 15.79 -2.44
CA GLU A 86 10.45 17.14 -1.81
C GLU A 86 11.00 18.20 -2.77
N THR A 87 11.97 17.81 -3.60
CA THR A 87 12.62 18.70 -4.59
C THR A 87 11.88 18.79 -5.92
N TYR A 88 10.97 17.85 -6.21
CA TYR A 88 10.33 17.75 -7.51
C TYR A 88 9.29 18.87 -7.73
N ARG A 89 9.34 19.48 -8.92
CA ARG A 89 8.45 20.58 -9.35
C ARG A 89 8.07 20.37 -10.82
N PRO A 90 6.78 20.40 -11.18
CA PRO A 90 5.58 20.57 -10.34
C PRO A 90 5.34 19.37 -9.37
N PRO A 91 4.51 19.51 -8.31
CA PRO A 91 4.21 18.39 -7.43
C PRO A 91 3.59 17.23 -8.22
N LEU A 92 3.98 16.00 -7.89
CA LEU A 92 3.38 14.81 -8.50
C LEU A 92 1.99 14.55 -7.91
N PRO A 93 1.02 14.11 -8.73
CA PRO A 93 -0.23 13.60 -8.22
C PRO A 93 0.03 12.39 -7.31
N VAL A 94 -0.63 12.39 -6.16
CA VAL A 94 -0.52 11.35 -5.15
C VAL A 94 -1.87 10.74 -4.83
N CYS A 95 -1.87 9.45 -4.53
CA CYS A 95 -3.03 8.71 -4.05
C CYS A 95 -2.72 7.93 -2.78
N THR A 96 -3.77 7.64 -2.03
CA THR A 96 -3.71 6.86 -0.80
C THR A 96 -4.40 5.52 -1.00
N PHE A 97 -3.67 4.43 -0.83
CA PHE A 97 -4.20 3.07 -0.87
C PHE A 97 -4.57 2.58 0.53
N MET A 98 -5.71 1.91 0.61
CA MET A 98 -6.22 1.23 1.81
C MET A 98 -6.69 -0.18 1.43
N PRO A 99 -6.66 -1.16 2.35
CA PRO A 99 -7.20 -2.48 2.08
C PRO A 99 -8.71 -2.37 1.83
N ASN A 100 -9.18 -2.95 0.72
CA ASN A 100 -10.61 -2.98 0.40
C ASN A 100 -11.34 -3.92 1.39
N ARG A 101 -12.57 -3.51 1.77
CA ARG A 101 -13.43 -4.31 2.64
C ARG A 101 -14.17 -5.35 1.81
N LEU A 102 -13.73 -6.60 1.92
CA LEU A 102 -14.39 -7.72 1.24
C LEU A 102 -15.66 -8.15 1.98
N ARG A 103 -16.61 -8.74 1.25
CA ARG A 103 -17.88 -9.23 1.82
C ARG A 103 -17.67 -10.42 2.74
N ASP A 104 -16.75 -11.30 2.37
CA ASP A 104 -16.35 -12.44 3.18
C ASP A 104 -15.38 -12.01 4.29
N SER A 105 -15.67 -12.42 5.52
CA SER A 105 -14.92 -12.00 6.71
C SER A 105 -13.51 -12.61 6.73
N ASP A 106 -13.38 -13.85 6.30
CA ASP A 106 -12.09 -14.55 6.30
C ASP A 106 -11.19 -13.97 5.22
N ALA A 107 -11.69 -13.83 3.99
CA ALA A 107 -10.96 -13.13 2.92
C ALA A 107 -10.60 -11.69 3.29
N ASN A 108 -11.49 -10.94 3.95
CA ASN A 108 -11.21 -9.58 4.40
C ASN A 108 -10.07 -9.55 5.43
N THR A 109 -10.06 -10.50 6.38
CA THR A 109 -9.00 -10.60 7.39
C THR A 109 -7.65 -10.90 6.75
N VAL A 110 -7.62 -11.85 5.80
CA VAL A 110 -6.42 -12.18 5.03
C VAL A 110 -5.92 -10.98 4.22
N ASN A 111 -6.82 -10.28 3.52
CA ASN A 111 -6.48 -9.10 2.72
C ASN A 111 -5.88 -7.97 3.59
N GLN A 112 -6.48 -7.68 4.75
CA GLN A 112 -5.96 -6.66 5.66
C GLN A 112 -4.61 -7.05 6.25
N ALA A 113 -4.43 -8.32 6.65
CA ALA A 113 -3.15 -8.81 7.16
C ALA A 113 -2.06 -8.71 6.09
N ALA A 114 -2.35 -9.16 4.87
CA ALA A 114 -1.45 -9.13 3.73
C ALA A 114 -1.04 -7.69 3.34
N PHE A 115 -2.00 -6.76 3.31
CA PHE A 115 -1.73 -5.35 3.04
C PHE A 115 -0.79 -4.74 4.11
N ARG A 116 -1.06 -5.01 5.40
CA ARG A 116 -0.19 -4.55 6.49
C ARG A 116 1.21 -5.17 6.41
N SER A 117 1.29 -6.45 6.03
CA SER A 117 2.58 -7.12 5.80
C SER A 117 3.37 -6.44 4.69
N LEU A 118 2.74 -6.08 3.57
CA LEU A 118 3.40 -5.29 2.52
C LEU A 118 3.87 -3.93 3.05
N SER A 119 2.99 -3.17 3.70
CA SER A 119 3.37 -1.84 4.22
C SER A 119 4.53 -1.90 5.20
N ARG A 120 4.53 -2.90 6.08
CA ARG A 120 5.62 -3.13 7.04
C ARG A 120 6.91 -3.53 6.33
N LEU A 121 6.84 -4.43 5.35
CA LEU A 121 7.99 -4.83 4.54
C LEU A 121 8.65 -3.64 3.85
N LEU A 122 7.87 -2.80 3.16
CA LEU A 122 8.41 -1.63 2.46
C LEU A 122 9.07 -0.65 3.44
N PHE A 123 8.50 -0.49 4.64
CA PHE A 123 9.00 0.41 5.66
C PHE A 123 10.29 -0.13 6.32
N GLU A 124 10.28 -1.37 6.78
CA GLU A 124 11.39 -1.99 7.51
C GLU A 124 12.62 -2.20 6.62
N GLU A 125 12.43 -2.61 5.37
CA GLU A 125 13.56 -2.80 4.45
C GLU A 125 13.99 -1.49 3.74
N GLY A 126 13.24 -0.40 3.93
CA GLY A 126 13.52 0.88 3.28
C GLY A 126 13.44 0.80 1.75
N VAL A 127 12.49 0.01 1.24
CA VAL A 127 12.27 -0.26 -0.19
C VAL A 127 10.94 0.31 -0.67
N ILE A 128 10.75 0.30 -1.99
CA ILE A 128 9.53 0.73 -2.66
C ILE A 128 9.00 -0.41 -3.54
N ALA A 129 7.72 -0.32 -3.91
CA ALA A 129 7.16 -1.13 -4.99
C ALA A 129 6.86 -0.25 -6.21
N ILE A 130 7.07 -0.78 -7.41
CA ILE A 130 6.74 -0.08 -8.66
C ILE A 130 5.64 -0.84 -9.39
N ALA A 131 4.69 -0.11 -9.99
CA ALA A 131 3.69 -0.70 -10.87
C ALA A 131 3.61 0.10 -12.16
N ALA A 132 3.80 -0.56 -13.29
CA ALA A 132 3.70 0.08 -14.60
C ALA A 132 2.23 0.28 -15.00
N TRP A 133 1.96 1.30 -15.80
CA TRP A 133 0.68 1.42 -16.49
C TRP A 133 0.50 0.28 -17.49
N ALA A 134 -0.75 -0.12 -17.73
CA ALA A 134 -1.03 -1.01 -18.85
C ALA A 134 -0.69 -0.30 -20.17
N PRO A 135 -0.29 -1.05 -21.22
CA PRO A 135 -0.02 -0.46 -22.52
C PRO A 135 -1.21 0.37 -23.01
N ASN A 136 -0.94 1.56 -23.54
CA ASN A 136 -1.94 2.51 -24.05
C ASN A 136 -2.85 3.18 -23.01
N THR A 137 -2.65 3.00 -21.70
CA THR A 137 -3.42 3.75 -20.69
C THR A 137 -2.89 5.17 -20.51
N PHE A 138 -1.57 5.30 -20.31
CA PHE A 138 -0.88 6.57 -20.10
C PHE A 138 0.50 6.52 -20.75
N SER A 139 1.09 7.70 -21.01
CA SER A 139 2.40 7.81 -21.67
C SER A 139 3.59 7.67 -20.71
N GLY A 140 3.35 7.88 -19.42
CA GLY A 140 4.35 7.84 -18.35
C GLY A 140 4.66 6.44 -17.83
N ALA A 141 5.50 6.38 -16.80
CA ALA A 141 6.10 5.12 -16.34
C ALA A 141 5.18 4.24 -15.48
N GLY A 142 4.21 4.82 -14.76
CA GLY A 142 3.40 4.05 -13.82
C GLY A 142 3.16 4.76 -12.49
N MET A 143 3.27 4.01 -11.41
CA MET A 143 3.22 4.51 -10.05
C MET A 143 4.31 3.89 -9.18
N ILE A 144 4.76 4.68 -8.20
CA ILE A 144 5.63 4.23 -7.12
C ILE A 144 4.80 4.13 -5.85
N ILE A 145 4.77 2.95 -5.25
CA ILE A 145 4.05 2.63 -4.03
C ILE A 145 5.05 2.57 -2.87
N TYR A 146 4.80 3.36 -1.83
CA TYR A 146 5.68 3.47 -0.67
C TYR A 146 4.85 3.57 0.63
N PRO A 147 5.44 3.21 1.79
CA PRO A 147 4.69 3.20 3.04
C PRO A 147 4.51 4.63 3.57
N SER A 148 3.35 4.87 4.17
CA SER A 148 3.15 6.08 4.96
C SER A 148 4.12 6.10 6.15
N SER A 149 4.57 7.29 6.55
CA SER A 149 5.46 7.46 7.72
C SER A 149 4.76 7.22 9.06
N ASN A 150 3.43 7.33 9.09
CA ASN A 150 2.64 7.34 10.33
C ASN A 150 1.70 6.14 10.48
N SER A 151 1.59 5.26 9.47
CA SER A 151 0.60 4.19 9.47
C SER A 151 1.01 3.01 8.59
N SER A 152 0.89 1.81 9.13
CA SER A 152 1.03 0.55 8.38
C SER A 152 -0.28 0.11 7.70
N ALA A 153 -1.38 0.83 7.96
CA ALA A 153 -2.68 0.58 7.35
C ALA A 153 -2.89 1.38 6.06
N VAL A 154 -1.89 2.16 5.64
CA VAL A 154 -1.96 3.07 4.51
C VAL A 154 -0.68 3.00 3.69
N LEU A 155 -0.83 2.86 2.37
CA LEU A 155 0.25 3.02 1.40
C LEU A 155 -0.01 4.28 0.59
N VAL A 156 1.05 4.93 0.12
CA VAL A 156 0.97 6.11 -0.74
C VAL A 156 1.49 5.73 -2.13
N GLY A 157 0.78 6.17 -3.17
CA GLY A 157 1.16 6.02 -4.56
C GLY A 157 1.51 7.37 -5.16
N ALA A 158 2.73 7.54 -5.65
CA ALA A 158 3.11 8.67 -6.50
C ALA A 158 2.87 8.30 -7.96
N LEU A 159 2.14 9.13 -8.70
CA LEU A 159 1.62 8.82 -10.03
C LEU A 159 2.44 9.52 -11.12
N PHE A 160 2.87 8.75 -12.11
CA PHE A 160 3.69 9.21 -13.23
C PHE A 160 2.89 9.02 -14.52
N PHE A 161 1.94 9.93 -14.78
CA PHE A 161 1.06 9.85 -15.96
C PHE A 161 1.76 10.16 -17.27
N ASP A 162 2.67 11.14 -17.26
CA ASP A 162 3.35 11.65 -18.47
C ASP A 162 4.87 11.79 -18.28
N SER A 163 5.39 11.28 -17.15
CA SER A 163 6.79 11.34 -16.77
C SER A 163 7.41 9.96 -16.61
N PRO A 164 8.73 9.80 -16.88
CA PRO A 164 9.44 8.58 -16.56
C PRO A 164 9.67 8.46 -15.05
N PHE A 165 9.99 7.25 -14.58
CA PHE A 165 10.51 7.11 -13.21
C PHE A 165 11.86 7.84 -13.06
N PRO A 166 12.19 8.26 -11.83
CA PRO A 166 13.52 8.79 -11.52
C PRO A 166 14.62 7.82 -11.96
N ASN A 167 15.75 8.33 -12.42
CA ASN A 167 16.87 7.53 -12.95
C ASN A 167 17.46 6.52 -11.94
N PHE A 168 17.33 6.78 -10.63
CA PHE A 168 17.76 5.85 -9.59
C PHE A 168 16.79 4.67 -9.45
N ILE A 169 15.58 4.73 -9.99
CA ILE A 169 14.61 3.64 -9.98
C ILE A 169 14.71 2.90 -11.32
N PRO A 170 15.05 1.59 -11.31
CA PRO A 170 15.11 0.82 -12.55
C PRO A 170 13.74 0.80 -13.21
N ALA A 171 13.72 0.97 -14.54
CA ALA A 171 12.50 0.81 -15.31
C ALA A 171 11.94 -0.61 -15.09
N PRO A 172 10.62 -0.76 -14.87
CA PRO A 172 10.01 -2.07 -14.75
C PRO A 172 10.28 -2.86 -16.03
N PRO A 173 10.55 -4.17 -15.94
CA PRO A 173 10.66 -4.98 -17.14
C PRO A 173 9.35 -4.85 -17.93
N PRO A 174 9.41 -4.74 -19.26
CA PRO A 174 8.21 -4.70 -20.07
C PRO A 174 7.35 -5.94 -19.75
N PRO A 175 6.02 -5.80 -19.69
CA PRO A 175 5.16 -6.97 -19.50
C PRO A 175 5.53 -7.97 -20.59
N ILE A 176 5.97 -9.16 -20.17
CA ILE A 176 6.29 -10.26 -21.09
C ILE A 176 4.96 -10.57 -21.76
N SER A 177 4.75 -9.99 -22.93
CA SER A 177 3.59 -10.30 -23.75
C SER A 177 3.68 -11.80 -23.94
N PRO A 178 2.66 -12.58 -23.54
CA PRO A 178 2.68 -14.01 -23.78
C PRO A 178 2.92 -14.14 -25.27
N LYS A 179 4.10 -14.66 -25.66
CA LYS A 179 4.38 -14.98 -27.05
C LYS A 179 3.27 -15.94 -27.41
N SER A 180 2.24 -15.44 -28.11
CA SER A 180 1.17 -16.27 -28.62
C SER A 180 1.90 -17.44 -29.29
N PRO A 181 1.61 -18.69 -28.91
CA PRO A 181 2.28 -19.82 -29.52
C PRO A 181 2.12 -19.62 -31.02
N ALA A 182 3.24 -19.35 -31.70
CA ALA A 182 3.21 -19.12 -33.13
C ALA A 182 2.56 -20.37 -33.70
N HIS A 183 1.29 -20.21 -34.14
CA HIS A 183 0.61 -21.24 -34.90
C HIS A 183 1.56 -21.55 -36.03
N SER A 184 2.22 -22.69 -35.91
CA SER A 184 3.09 -23.23 -36.91
C SER A 184 2.15 -23.56 -38.04
N ALA A 185 1.94 -22.60 -38.93
CA ALA A 185 1.24 -22.80 -40.19
C ALA A 185 1.99 -23.95 -40.86
N HIS A 186 1.38 -25.13 -40.79
CA HIS A 186 1.83 -26.30 -41.49
C HIS A 186 1.81 -25.96 -42.97
N SER A 187 2.98 -25.80 -43.58
CA SER A 187 3.12 -25.88 -45.02
C SER A 187 2.69 -27.28 -45.46
N PRO A 188 1.79 -27.42 -46.45
CA PRO A 188 1.45 -28.71 -47.01
C PRO A 188 2.52 -29.06 -48.06
N HIS A 189 3.57 -29.76 -47.64
CA HIS A 189 4.49 -30.42 -48.57
C HIS A 189 4.52 -31.93 -48.28
N SER A 190 3.78 -32.64 -49.13
CA SER A 190 4.19 -33.84 -49.84
C SER A 190 5.14 -34.83 -49.14
N ALA A 191 4.56 -35.99 -48.84
CA ALA A 191 5.13 -37.33 -48.68
C ALA A 191 6.63 -37.54 -48.99
N VAL A 192 7.35 -38.18 -48.05
CA VAL A 192 8.17 -39.39 -48.29
C VAL A 192 8.22 -40.22 -47.00
N ASN A 193 7.90 -41.50 -47.14
CA ASN A 193 8.00 -42.57 -46.13
C ASN A 193 9.34 -42.60 -45.38
N SER A 194 9.28 -42.86 -44.06
CA SER A 194 10.35 -43.59 -43.38
C SER A 194 9.81 -44.36 -42.18
N PRO A 195 9.94 -45.71 -42.15
CA PRO A 195 9.63 -46.54 -41.00
C PRO A 195 10.86 -46.72 -40.09
N TYR A 196 10.61 -47.18 -38.86
CA TYR A 196 11.54 -47.59 -37.79
C TYR A 196 11.86 -46.55 -36.71
N GLY A 197 11.48 -46.91 -35.47
CA GLY A 197 12.11 -46.34 -34.27
C GLY A 197 11.23 -46.18 -33.04
N GLN A 198 10.35 -47.13 -32.70
CA GLN A 198 9.78 -47.18 -31.34
C GLN A 198 10.92 -47.43 -30.33
N LYS A 199 11.18 -46.45 -29.48
CA LYS A 199 11.95 -46.64 -28.25
C LYS A 199 11.08 -46.25 -27.06
N THR A 200 10.28 -47.22 -26.61
CA THR A 200 9.60 -47.20 -25.32
C THR A 200 10.65 -47.27 -24.22
N ILE A 201 10.82 -46.19 -23.45
CA ILE A 201 11.53 -46.25 -22.18
C ILE A 201 10.47 -46.48 -21.10
N SER A 202 10.31 -47.74 -20.75
CA SER A 202 9.61 -48.22 -19.57
C SER A 202 10.36 -47.79 -18.32
N VAL A 203 9.74 -46.95 -17.49
CA VAL A 203 10.22 -46.60 -16.15
C VAL A 203 9.67 -47.64 -15.17
N PRO A 204 10.50 -48.24 -14.30
CA PRO A 204 10.04 -49.26 -13.37
C PRO A 204 9.13 -48.68 -12.27
N SER A 205 7.95 -49.27 -12.12
CA SER A 205 7.15 -49.23 -10.90
C SER A 205 7.92 -49.91 -9.77
N TYR A 206 8.26 -49.16 -8.72
CA TYR A 206 8.58 -49.75 -7.44
C TYR A 206 7.30 -49.78 -6.60
N ASP A 207 6.74 -50.97 -6.49
CA ASP A 207 5.85 -51.36 -5.40
C ASP A 207 6.69 -51.45 -4.12
N ASP A 208 6.42 -50.56 -3.16
CA ASP A 208 6.92 -50.69 -1.79
C ASP A 208 5.71 -50.77 -0.83
N PRO A 209 5.43 -51.94 -0.23
CA PRO A 209 4.41 -52.08 0.78
C PRO A 209 5.01 -51.91 2.19
N SER A 210 4.27 -51.17 3.01
CA SER A 210 4.20 -51.28 4.47
C SER A 210 5.38 -50.80 5.32
N ILE A 211 5.28 -49.56 5.84
CA ILE A 211 5.53 -49.31 7.27
C ILE A 211 4.44 -48.37 7.81
N SER A 212 3.57 -48.96 8.61
CA SER A 212 2.75 -48.33 9.64
C SER A 212 3.59 -47.47 10.58
N ARG A 213 3.21 -46.21 10.80
CA ARG A 213 3.32 -45.57 12.13
C ARG A 213 2.35 -44.40 12.28
N GLN A 214 1.56 -44.54 13.33
CA GLN A 214 0.67 -43.55 13.91
C GLN A 214 1.40 -42.22 14.17
N GLY A 215 0.74 -41.10 13.82
CA GLY A 215 1.11 -39.77 14.27
C GLY A 215 -0.18 -38.95 14.38
N GLN A 216 -0.49 -38.56 15.60
CA GLN A 216 -1.82 -38.16 16.05
C GLN A 216 -2.26 -36.79 15.51
N SER A 217 -3.51 -36.76 15.09
CA SER A 217 -4.39 -35.60 15.02
C SER A 217 -4.47 -34.87 16.38
N ILE A 218 -4.16 -33.57 16.40
CA ILE A 218 -4.60 -32.69 17.48
C ILE A 218 -5.07 -31.35 16.90
N SER A 219 -6.33 -31.35 16.46
CA SER A 219 -7.13 -30.14 16.33
C SER A 219 -7.41 -29.58 17.74
N PRO A 220 -7.20 -28.29 18.03
CA PRO A 220 -7.72 -27.69 19.24
C PRO A 220 -9.21 -27.36 19.02
N HIS A 221 -10.09 -28.35 19.18
CA HIS A 221 -11.49 -28.07 19.45
C HIS A 221 -11.60 -27.47 20.85
N ARG A 222 -11.78 -26.15 20.92
CA ARG A 222 -12.34 -25.47 22.09
C ARG A 222 -13.69 -26.12 22.40
N ARG A 223 -13.71 -27.06 23.35
CA ARG A 223 -14.94 -27.49 24.02
C ARG A 223 -15.45 -26.31 24.84
N SER A 224 -16.52 -25.70 24.37
CA SER A 224 -17.44 -24.96 25.20
C SER A 224 -18.02 -25.92 26.24
N ASN A 225 -17.86 -25.55 27.51
CA ASN A 225 -18.37 -26.27 28.66
C ASN A 225 -19.87 -25.92 28.81
N PRO A 226 -20.83 -26.87 28.76
CA PRO A 226 -22.26 -26.56 28.82
C PRO A 226 -22.82 -26.45 30.24
N ASN A 227 -22.00 -26.45 31.29
CA ASN A 227 -22.45 -26.39 32.70
C ASN A 227 -21.83 -25.21 33.48
N SER A 228 -21.80 -24.01 32.89
CA SER A 228 -21.64 -22.80 33.69
C SER A 228 -23.01 -22.33 34.18
N PRO A 229 -23.26 -22.28 35.51
CA PRO A 229 -24.52 -21.80 36.04
C PRO A 229 -24.75 -20.35 35.65
N LEU A 230 -25.99 -20.08 35.25
CA LEU A 230 -26.55 -18.77 34.94
C LEU A 230 -26.41 -17.85 36.16
N VAL A 231 -25.33 -17.07 36.23
CA VAL A 231 -25.22 -15.93 37.14
C VAL A 231 -25.54 -14.68 36.35
N GLU A 232 -26.79 -14.27 36.49
CA GLU A 232 -27.31 -12.97 36.10
C GLU A 232 -26.52 -11.89 36.85
N GLN A 233 -25.51 -11.30 36.21
CA GLN A 233 -24.79 -10.16 36.78
C GLN A 233 -25.45 -8.85 36.31
N PRO A 234 -25.92 -7.99 37.24
CA PRO A 234 -26.45 -6.69 36.90
C PRO A 234 -25.34 -5.78 36.34
N ILE A 235 -25.72 -5.00 35.33
CA ILE A 235 -24.91 -3.96 34.67
C ILE A 235 -24.57 -2.90 35.72
N ALA A 236 -23.43 -3.10 36.40
CA ALA A 236 -22.82 -2.12 37.28
C ALA A 236 -21.70 -1.41 36.51
N GLN A 237 -21.92 -0.13 36.27
CA GLN A 237 -20.92 0.85 35.86
C GLN A 237 -19.71 0.77 36.80
N HIS A 238 -18.56 0.30 36.31
CA HIS A 238 -17.31 0.44 37.06
C HIS A 238 -16.29 1.23 36.22
N ARG A 239 -16.26 2.53 36.51
CA ARG A 239 -15.12 3.40 36.25
C ARG A 239 -13.92 2.87 37.06
N GLN A 240 -12.89 2.42 36.37
CA GLN A 240 -11.50 2.50 36.85
C GLN A 240 -10.84 3.52 35.91
N HIS A 241 -10.46 4.73 36.31
CA HIS A 241 -9.45 5.11 37.31
C HIS A 241 -8.17 4.28 37.18
N ASP A 242 -7.46 4.49 36.07
CA ASP A 242 -6.03 4.21 35.98
C ASP A 242 -5.23 5.36 36.62
N PRO A 243 -4.39 5.10 37.63
CA PRO A 243 -3.46 6.06 38.20
C PRO A 243 -2.10 5.88 37.53
N TYR A 244 -1.94 6.36 36.29
CA TYR A 244 -0.62 6.59 35.73
C TYR A 244 -0.16 8.00 36.10
N HIS A 245 0.58 8.04 37.21
CA HIS A 245 1.51 9.11 37.57
C HIS A 245 2.42 9.44 36.38
N PHE A 246 2.11 10.52 35.67
CA PHE A 246 3.10 11.24 34.87
C PHE A 246 4.05 11.94 35.86
N MET A 247 5.27 11.44 36.01
CA MET A 247 6.36 12.25 36.52
C MET A 247 6.74 13.25 35.43
N LEU A 248 6.13 14.44 35.48
CA LEU A 248 6.59 15.61 34.76
C LEU A 248 7.93 16.04 35.37
N ALA A 249 9.00 15.91 34.60
CA ALA A 249 10.22 16.65 34.85
C ALA A 249 9.90 18.16 34.73
N PRO A 250 10.37 19.01 35.66
CA PRO A 250 10.18 20.45 35.56
C PRO A 250 11.12 20.98 34.49
N SER A 251 10.57 21.21 33.29
CA SER A 251 11.19 22.07 32.29
C SER A 251 11.20 23.50 32.83
N GLY A 252 12.37 23.92 33.32
CA GLY A 252 12.67 25.31 33.67
C GLY A 252 12.46 26.20 32.46
N TYR A 253 11.67 27.25 32.64
CA TYR A 253 11.60 28.38 31.74
C TYR A 253 12.94 29.12 31.78
N PRO A 254 13.60 29.43 30.65
CA PRO A 254 14.53 30.53 30.64
C PRO A 254 13.72 31.83 30.78
N GLU A 255 14.00 32.48 31.91
CA GLU A 255 13.71 33.86 32.27
C GLU A 255 13.98 34.80 31.09
N ILE A 256 12.90 35.45 30.62
CA ILE A 256 12.98 36.56 29.66
C ILE A 256 13.51 37.76 30.45
N GLY A 257 14.82 37.96 30.36
CA GLY A 257 15.47 39.21 30.74
C GLY A 257 14.99 40.32 29.82
N GLN A 258 14.25 41.26 30.41
CA GLN A 258 14.11 42.61 29.89
C GLN A 258 15.49 43.27 29.92
N ASP A 259 16.05 43.55 28.76
CA ASP A 259 16.98 44.66 28.61
C ASP A 259 16.42 45.61 27.53
N GLU A 260 15.83 46.69 28.02
CA GLU A 260 15.73 47.93 27.30
C GLU A 260 17.16 48.43 27.02
N THR A 261 17.49 48.73 25.76
CA THR A 261 18.26 49.95 25.43
C THR A 261 18.34 50.19 23.93
N ALA A 262 18.05 51.44 23.57
CA ALA A 262 18.58 52.22 22.45
C ALA A 262 18.18 51.80 21.01
N PHE A 263 17.31 52.57 20.37
CA PHE A 263 17.68 53.73 19.53
C PHE A 263 18.60 53.39 18.34
N ASN A 264 18.00 53.28 17.15
CA ASN A 264 18.32 54.11 15.97
C ASN A 264 17.42 53.66 14.80
N ASN A 265 16.48 54.49 14.35
CA ASN A 265 16.70 55.46 13.26
C ASN A 265 17.56 54.87 12.13
N TYR A 266 16.96 54.48 11.01
CA TYR A 266 17.20 55.15 9.72
C TYR A 266 15.99 54.92 8.80
N ALA A 267 15.42 56.05 8.41
CA ALA A 267 14.51 56.20 7.30
C ALA A 267 15.30 56.27 5.98
N SER A 268 14.55 56.24 4.87
CA SER A 268 14.96 56.64 3.51
C SER A 268 15.73 55.55 2.76
N SER A 269 15.52 55.28 1.47
CA SER A 269 14.73 55.92 0.40
C SER A 269 15.06 55.19 -0.89
N SER A 270 14.08 55.09 -1.80
CA SER A 270 14.27 55.06 -3.28
C SER A 270 15.03 53.84 -3.84
N GLN A 271 14.95 53.44 -5.10
CA GLN A 271 14.56 54.09 -6.34
C GLN A 271 14.40 52.99 -7.40
N ASN A 272 13.39 53.10 -8.26
CA ASN A 272 13.33 52.38 -9.53
C ASN A 272 14.56 52.68 -10.39
N PRO A 273 14.93 51.77 -11.31
CA PRO A 273 15.36 52.20 -12.64
C PRO A 273 14.41 51.66 -13.73
N PRO A 274 13.98 52.51 -14.68
CA PRO A 274 13.56 52.10 -16.00
C PRO A 274 14.74 52.19 -17.00
N PHE A 275 14.48 51.69 -18.22
CA PHE A 275 15.28 51.72 -19.45
C PHE A 275 16.31 50.60 -19.58
N SER A 276 16.41 49.89 -20.72
CA SER A 276 16.06 50.24 -22.10
C SER A 276 15.50 49.05 -22.87
#